data_AF-A0A8S9BRN7-F1
#
_entry.id   AF-A0A8S9BRN7-F1
#
_cell.length_a   1.000
_cell.length_b   1.000
_cell.length_c   1.000
_cell.angle_alpha   90.00
_cell.angle_beta   90.00
_cell.angle_gamma   90.00
#
_symmetry.space_group_name_H-M   'P 1'
#
loop_
_entity.id
_entity.type
_entity.pdbx_description
1 polymer ?
#
loop_
_entity_poly.entity_id
_entity_poly.type
_entity_poly.pdbx_seq_one_letter_code
_entity_poly.pdbx_strand_id
1 'polypeptide(L)'
;MGIPQKSTRTKTRRRLRDLDQISEDLRSPKHLEQHKSLKAAEDLPGLGQFYCIECAKWFESEHSLVTHRKGSTHKRQVKALKDEPYTQKEAEAAIGLRTDNGPRQAAKENTQNVEVEMENSGFLEDSLAT
;
A
#
# COMPACT_ATOMS: atom_id res chain seq x y z
N MET A 1 -0.21 27.01 -30.38
CA MET A 1 -1.04 26.10 -29.56
C MET A 1 -0.59 26.21 -28.10
N GLY A 2 -1.09 27.20 -27.37
CA GLY A 2 -0.71 27.39 -25.96
C GLY A 2 -1.33 26.30 -25.09
N ILE A 3 -0.52 25.58 -24.32
CA ILE A 3 -1.02 24.60 -23.36
C ILE A 3 -1.88 25.37 -22.36
N PRO A 4 -3.20 25.13 -22.29
CA PRO A 4 -4.04 25.84 -21.34
C PRO A 4 -3.50 25.58 -19.94
N GLN A 5 -3.28 26.64 -19.16
CA GLN A 5 -2.72 26.51 -17.84
C GLN A 5 -3.65 25.60 -17.03
N LYS A 6 -3.17 24.38 -16.72
CA LYS A 6 -3.94 23.40 -15.95
C LYS A 6 -4.47 24.07 -14.67
N SER A 7 -5.69 23.72 -14.29
CA SER A 7 -6.38 24.25 -13.11
C SER A 7 -5.43 24.38 -11.92
N THR A 8 -5.51 25.49 -11.18
CA THR A 8 -4.60 25.77 -10.06
C THR A 8 -4.55 24.67 -9.01
N ARG A 9 -5.55 23.78 -8.98
CA ARG A 9 -5.67 22.64 -8.06
C ARG A 9 -4.72 21.49 -8.38
N THR A 10 -4.32 21.29 -9.64
CA THR A 10 -3.45 20.17 -10.04
C THR A 10 -1.96 20.53 -9.99
N LYS A 11 -1.61 21.71 -9.48
CA LYS A 11 -0.21 22.15 -9.34
C LYS A 11 0.48 21.37 -8.22
N THR A 12 1.75 21.03 -8.41
CA THR A 12 2.59 20.26 -7.47
C THR A 12 2.57 20.83 -6.05
N ARG A 13 2.64 22.16 -5.91
CA ARG A 13 2.60 22.86 -4.61
C ARG A 13 1.30 22.64 -3.79
N ARG A 14 0.24 22.11 -4.42
CA ARG A 14 -1.07 21.84 -3.79
C ARG A 14 -1.45 20.36 -3.90
N ARG A 15 -0.50 19.49 -4.24
CA ARG A 15 -0.75 18.07 -4.42
C ARG A 15 -1.14 17.45 -3.09
N LEU A 16 -2.24 16.73 -3.09
CA LEU A 16 -2.70 15.94 -1.95
C LEU A 16 -2.04 14.56 -2.00
N ARG A 17 -2.25 13.79 -0.94
CA ARG A 17 -1.77 12.42 -0.87
C ARG A 17 -2.48 11.55 -1.91
N ASP A 18 -1.71 10.71 -2.60
CA ASP A 18 -2.20 9.86 -3.67
C ASP A 18 -2.87 8.59 -3.10
N LEU A 19 -3.70 7.91 -3.91
CA LEU A 19 -4.53 6.78 -3.46
C LEU A 19 -3.71 5.55 -3.06
N ASP A 20 -2.61 5.30 -3.76
CA ASP A 20 -1.63 4.25 -3.47
C ASP A 20 -1.00 4.45 -2.08
N GLN A 21 -0.54 5.66 -1.77
CA GLN A 21 0.03 5.97 -0.45
C GLN A 21 -0.98 5.78 0.69
N ILE A 22 -2.25 6.13 0.45
CA ILE A 22 -3.32 5.95 1.44
C ILE A 22 -3.62 4.46 1.63
N SER A 23 -3.59 3.66 0.56
CA SER A 23 -3.76 2.21 0.66
C SER A 23 -2.64 1.56 1.50
N GLU A 24 -1.41 2.06 1.40
CA GLU A 24 -0.26 1.61 2.18
C GLU A 24 -0.39 1.99 3.67
N ASP A 25 -0.93 3.18 3.96
CA ASP A 25 -1.27 3.61 5.33
C ASP A 25 -2.31 2.68 5.97
N LEU A 26 -3.32 2.25 5.19
CA LEU A 26 -4.35 1.33 5.66
C LEU A 26 -3.78 -0.07 5.89
N ARG A 27 -2.83 -0.49 5.07
CA ARG A 27 -2.17 -1.80 5.18
C ARG A 27 -1.17 -1.86 6.34
N SER A 28 -0.48 -0.76 6.63
CA SER A 28 0.61 -0.73 7.60
C SER A 28 0.49 0.45 8.59
N PRO A 29 0.31 0.17 9.90
CA PRO A 29 0.18 1.24 10.89
C PRO A 29 1.47 2.06 11.05
N LYS A 30 2.63 1.46 10.77
CA LYS A 30 3.94 2.14 10.80
C LYS A 30 4.00 3.30 9.81
N HIS A 31 3.46 3.13 8.61
CA HIS A 31 3.49 4.17 7.57
C HIS A 31 2.57 5.34 7.93
N LEU A 32 1.42 5.03 8.54
CA LEU A 32 0.50 6.01 9.09
C LEU A 32 1.18 6.85 10.19
N GLU A 33 1.85 6.20 11.14
CA GLU A 33 2.57 6.87 12.24
C GLU A 33 3.67 7.80 11.71
N GLN A 34 4.48 7.32 10.76
CA GLN A 34 5.51 8.13 10.10
C GLN A 34 4.91 9.37 9.44
N HIS A 35 3.80 9.23 8.72
CA HIS A 35 3.14 10.39 8.11
C HIS A 35 2.61 11.38 9.13
N LYS A 36 2.06 10.91 10.26
CA LYS A 36 1.59 11.79 11.33
C LYS A 36 2.75 12.51 12.01
N SER A 37 3.87 11.83 12.24
CA SER A 37 5.05 12.44 12.90
C SER A 37 5.75 13.50 12.05
N LEU A 38 5.64 13.42 10.72
CA LEU A 38 6.21 14.43 9.82
C LEU A 38 5.54 15.81 9.95
N LYS A 39 4.36 15.91 10.57
CA LYS A 39 3.62 17.15 10.71
C LYS A 39 3.62 17.60 12.17
N ALA A 40 4.12 18.81 12.44
CA ALA A 40 4.14 19.38 13.78
C ALA A 40 2.72 19.71 14.24
N ALA A 41 2.27 19.15 15.36
CA ALA A 41 0.88 19.23 15.82
C ALA A 41 0.29 20.65 15.87
N GLU A 42 1.14 21.66 16.12
CA GLU A 42 0.78 23.08 16.22
C GLU A 42 0.28 23.67 14.89
N ASP A 43 0.78 23.18 13.76
CA ASP A 43 0.42 23.67 12.42
C ASP A 43 -0.87 23.04 11.88
N LEU A 44 -1.39 22.01 12.55
CA LEU A 44 -2.57 21.27 12.08
C LEU A 44 -3.85 21.78 12.72
N PRO A 45 -4.97 21.73 11.98
CA PRO A 45 -6.27 22.01 12.56
C PRO A 45 -6.58 20.97 13.65
N GLY A 46 -7.17 21.44 14.76
CA GLY A 46 -7.53 20.58 15.90
C GLY A 46 -6.34 19.91 16.57
N LEU A 47 -5.13 20.51 16.52
CA LEU A 47 -3.89 19.96 17.06
C LEU A 47 -3.54 18.56 16.54
N GLY A 48 -4.02 18.21 15.33
CA GLY A 48 -3.84 16.88 14.76
C GLY A 48 -4.61 15.76 15.50
N GLN A 49 -5.67 16.08 16.25
CA GLN A 49 -6.46 15.06 16.93
C GLN A 49 -7.45 14.37 15.98
N PHE A 50 -8.11 15.15 15.11
CA PHE A 50 -9.19 14.66 14.25
C PHE A 50 -8.69 14.39 12.83
N TYR A 51 -8.31 13.15 12.54
CA TYR A 51 -7.78 12.73 11.24
C TYR A 51 -8.67 11.71 10.54
N CYS A 52 -8.97 11.94 9.26
CA CYS A 52 -9.54 10.94 8.37
C CYS A 52 -8.42 10.34 7.51
N ILE A 53 -8.15 9.04 7.70
CA ILE A 53 -7.09 8.30 7.01
C ILE A 53 -7.38 8.22 5.51
N GLU A 54 -8.60 7.82 5.16
CA GLU A 54 -9.01 7.57 3.78
C GLU A 54 -8.97 8.80 2.87
N CYS A 55 -9.28 9.98 3.42
CA CYS A 55 -9.24 11.25 2.70
C CYS A 55 -7.95 12.05 2.96
N ALA A 56 -7.04 11.51 3.77
CA ALA A 56 -5.82 12.16 4.24
C ALA A 56 -6.01 13.62 4.71
N LYS A 57 -7.12 13.89 5.42
CA LYS A 57 -7.53 15.24 5.81
C LYS A 57 -7.69 15.39 7.32
N TRP A 58 -7.23 16.52 7.83
CA TRP A 58 -7.35 16.93 9.23
C TRP A 58 -8.57 17.84 9.42
N PHE A 59 -9.21 17.72 10.58
CA PHE A 59 -10.39 18.47 10.98
C PHE A 59 -10.16 19.19 12.30
N GLU A 60 -10.94 20.24 12.55
CA GLU A 60 -10.85 21.04 13.77
C GLU A 60 -11.55 20.38 14.97
N SER A 61 -12.63 19.62 14.74
CA SER A 61 -13.51 19.06 15.78
C SER A 61 -13.99 17.66 15.41
N GLU A 62 -14.46 16.92 16.42
CA GLU A 62 -15.07 15.60 16.24
C GLU A 62 -16.33 15.66 15.38
N HIS A 63 -17.18 16.67 15.57
CA HIS A 63 -18.41 16.84 14.80
C HIS A 63 -18.11 17.00 13.30
N SER A 64 -17.09 17.77 12.95
CA SER A 64 -16.64 17.95 11.56
C SER A 64 -16.13 16.64 10.93
N LEU A 65 -15.49 15.78 11.72
CA LEU A 65 -15.05 14.45 11.27
C LEU A 65 -16.25 13.51 11.04
N VAL A 66 -17.20 13.48 11.97
CA VAL A 66 -18.40 12.62 11.87
C VAL A 66 -19.28 13.03 10.68
N THR A 67 -19.48 14.33 10.46
CA THR A 67 -20.23 14.83 9.30
C THR A 67 -19.50 14.54 7.99
N HIS A 68 -18.16 14.69 7.96
CA HIS A 68 -17.35 14.32 6.80
C HIS A 68 -17.51 12.84 6.41
N ARG A 69 -17.47 11.92 7.39
CA ARG A 69 -17.65 10.47 7.15
C ARG A 69 -19.00 10.13 6.53
N LYS A 70 -20.05 10.89 6.85
CA LYS A 70 -21.40 10.69 6.26
C LYS A 70 -21.52 11.25 4.84
N GLY A 71 -20.61 12.16 4.45
CA GLY A 71 -20.62 12.85 3.16
C GLY A 71 -20.33 11.97 1.95
N SER A 72 -20.78 12.42 0.77
CA SER A 72 -20.61 11.70 -0.50
C SER A 72 -19.14 11.64 -0.96
N THR A 73 -18.34 12.66 -0.65
CA THR A 73 -16.92 12.73 -1.01
C THR A 73 -16.13 11.61 -0.34
N HIS A 74 -16.37 11.41 0.95
CA HIS A 74 -15.77 10.32 1.73
C HIS A 74 -16.23 8.96 1.19
N LYS A 75 -17.54 8.75 1.00
CA LYS A 75 -18.07 7.50 0.44
C LYS A 75 -17.49 7.16 -0.94
N ARG A 76 -17.27 8.16 -1.79
CA ARG A 76 -16.62 7.98 -3.09
C ARG A 76 -15.16 7.55 -2.93
N GLN A 77 -14.45 8.13 -1.96
CA GLN A 77 -13.06 7.78 -1.65
C GLN A 77 -12.95 6.35 -1.12
N VAL A 78 -13.80 5.96 -0.15
CA VAL A 78 -13.90 4.58 0.36
C VAL A 78 -14.09 3.61 -0.80
N LYS A 79 -14.97 3.94 -1.74
CA LYS A 79 -15.23 3.08 -2.90
C LYS A 79 -14.00 2.92 -3.78
N ALA A 80 -13.26 4.01 -4.02
CA ALA A 80 -12.02 3.96 -4.80
C ALA A 80 -10.89 3.18 -4.09
N LEU A 81 -10.82 3.22 -2.76
CA LEU A 81 -9.83 2.48 -1.97
C LEU A 81 -10.12 0.98 -1.86
N LYS A 82 -11.33 0.53 -2.21
CA LYS A 82 -11.65 -0.91 -2.26
C LYS A 82 -11.04 -1.58 -3.49
N ASP A 83 -10.87 -0.84 -4.56
CA ASP A 83 -10.22 -1.33 -5.77
C ASP A 83 -8.70 -1.35 -5.53
N GLU A 84 -7.99 -2.30 -6.15
CA GLU A 84 -6.53 -2.37 -6.03
C GLU A 84 -5.91 -1.09 -6.62
N PRO A 85 -5.00 -0.42 -5.90
CA PRO A 85 -4.38 0.81 -6.39
C PRO A 85 -3.53 0.49 -7.63
N TYR A 86 -3.73 1.26 -8.69
CA TYR A 86 -2.94 1.12 -9.91
C TYR A 86 -1.46 1.39 -9.63
N THR A 87 -0.60 0.44 -9.97
CA THR A 87 0.84 0.56 -9.75
C THR A 87 1.62 0.67 -11.06
N GLN A 88 2.82 1.24 -10.98
CA GLN A 88 3.72 1.32 -12.13
C GLN A 88 4.02 -0.07 -12.74
N LYS A 89 4.09 -1.11 -11.92
CA LYS A 89 4.32 -2.50 -12.37
C LYS A 89 3.18 -3.01 -13.25
N GLU A 90 1.95 -2.62 -12.94
CA GLU A 90 0.78 -2.95 -13.75
C GLU A 90 0.83 -2.24 -15.11
N ALA A 91 1.27 -0.98 -15.12
CA ALA A 91 1.50 -0.22 -16.36
C ALA A 91 2.56 -0.89 -17.26
N GLU A 92 3.67 -1.32 -16.68
CA GLU A 92 4.74 -2.00 -17.40
C GLU A 92 4.29 -3.37 -17.92
N ALA A 93 3.56 -4.13 -17.10
CA ALA A 93 3.00 -5.42 -17.50
C ALA A 93 2.00 -5.26 -18.67
N ALA A 94 1.21 -4.19 -18.70
CA ALA A 94 0.29 -3.90 -19.81
C ALA A 94 1.02 -3.60 -21.13
N ILE A 95 2.24 -3.05 -21.06
CA ILE A 95 3.11 -2.79 -22.22
C ILE A 95 3.92 -4.07 -22.60
N GLY A 96 3.87 -5.11 -21.78
CA GLY A 96 4.64 -6.35 -21.96
C GLY A 96 6.03 -6.32 -21.34
N LEU A 97 6.39 -5.25 -20.61
CA LEU A 97 7.57 -5.22 -19.75
C LEU A 97 7.24 -5.90 -18.43
N ARG A 98 7.35 -7.24 -18.39
CA ARG A 98 7.29 -7.98 -17.13
C ARG A 98 8.70 -8.25 -16.64
N THR A 99 8.95 -7.93 -15.37
CA THR A 99 10.14 -8.44 -14.68
C THR A 99 9.94 -9.93 -14.42
N ASP A 100 10.62 -10.79 -15.19
CA ASP A 100 10.72 -12.21 -14.89
C ASP A 100 11.67 -12.39 -13.72
N ASN A 101 11.17 -12.08 -12.52
CA ASN A 101 11.79 -12.58 -11.30
C ASN A 101 11.56 -14.09 -11.36
N GLY A 102 12.57 -14.84 -11.84
CA GLY A 102 12.52 -16.28 -12.06
C GLY A 102 12.01 -17.07 -10.84
N PRO A 103 12.00 -18.42 -10.88
CA PRO A 103 11.29 -19.23 -9.90
C PRO A 103 11.62 -18.79 -8.46
N ARG A 104 10.58 -18.38 -7.71
CA ARG A 104 10.66 -17.92 -6.32
C ARG A 104 11.57 -18.87 -5.52
N GLN A 105 12.55 -18.35 -4.80
CA GLN A 105 13.44 -19.18 -3.97
C GLN A 105 12.69 -20.08 -2.98
N ALA A 106 11.49 -19.67 -2.52
CA ALA A 106 10.60 -20.52 -1.72
C ALA A 106 10.19 -21.84 -2.42
N ALA A 107 10.10 -21.85 -3.76
CA ALA A 107 9.88 -23.07 -4.51
C ALA A 107 11.15 -23.95 -4.57
N LYS A 108 12.35 -23.33 -4.56
CA LYS A 108 13.65 -24.04 -4.48
C LYS A 108 13.93 -24.62 -3.09
N GLU A 109 13.57 -23.89 -2.04
CA GLU A 109 13.69 -24.36 -0.65
C GLU A 109 12.76 -25.54 -0.39
N ASN A 110 11.52 -25.50 -0.90
CA ASN A 110 10.60 -26.63 -0.82
C ASN A 110 11.10 -27.86 -1.62
N THR A 111 11.68 -27.68 -2.81
CA THR A 111 12.25 -28.82 -3.56
C THR A 111 13.48 -29.40 -2.86
N GLN A 112 14.34 -28.56 -2.28
CA GLN A 112 15.52 -29.03 -1.54
C GLN A 112 15.16 -29.81 -0.28
N ASN A 113 14.14 -29.37 0.47
CA ASN A 113 13.66 -30.11 1.65
C ASN A 113 13.08 -31.48 1.26
N VAL A 114 12.34 -31.56 0.15
CA VAL A 114 11.78 -32.82 -0.35
C VAL A 114 12.88 -33.78 -0.85
N GLU A 115 13.91 -33.26 -1.52
CA GLU A 115 15.06 -34.05 -1.97
C GLU A 115 15.85 -34.64 -0.77
N VAL A 116 16.11 -33.83 0.27
CA VAL A 116 16.85 -34.27 1.47
C VAL A 116 16.06 -35.29 2.30
N GLU A 117 14.73 -35.21 2.34
CA GLU A 117 13.89 -36.21 3.01
C GLU A 117 13.91 -37.56 2.28
N MET A 118 13.91 -37.57 0.94
CA MET A 118 13.99 -38.80 0.15
C MET A 118 15.36 -39.49 0.30
N GLU A 119 16.46 -38.72 0.30
CA GLU A 119 17.82 -39.26 0.47
C GLU A 119 18.04 -39.87 1.87
N ASN A 120 17.50 -39.23 2.92
CA ASN A 120 17.59 -39.76 4.29
C ASN A 120 16.78 -41.03 4.49
N SER A 121 15.66 -41.19 3.76
CA SER A 121 14.86 -42.43 3.81
C SER A 121 15.57 -43.61 3.13
N GLY A 122 16.24 -43.39 2.00
CA GLY A 122 17.02 -44.43 1.32
C GLY A 122 18.26 -44.88 2.11
N PHE A 123 18.90 -43.96 2.84
CA PHE A 123 20.08 -44.28 3.65
C PHE A 123 19.76 -45.15 4.89
N LEU A 124 18.53 -45.06 5.42
CA LEU A 124 18.08 -45.89 6.54
C LEU A 124 17.76 -47.32 6.12
N GLU A 125 17.28 -47.53 4.89
CA GLU A 125 16.98 -48.86 4.36
C GLU A 125 18.25 -49.68 4.08
N ASP A 126 19.31 -49.04 3.58
CA ASP A 126 20.60 -49.69 3.32
C ASP A 126 21.36 -50.09 4.61
N SER A 127 21.12 -49.37 5.72
CA SER A 127 21.74 -49.67 7.02
C SER A 127 21.15 -50.87 7.77
N LEU A 128 19.96 -51.34 7.34
CA LEU A 128 19.26 -52.48 7.94
C LEU A 128 19.46 -53.79 7.15
N ALA A 129 20.19 -53.75 6.03
CA ALA A 129 20.41 -54.88 5.12
C ALA A 129 21.78 -55.56 5.22
N THR A 130 22.62 -55.19 6.20
CA THR A 130 23.88 -55.88 6.59
C THR A 130 23.75 -56.53 7.96
#